data_AF-A0A0F9CW57-F1
#
_entry.id   AF-A0A0F9CW57-F1
#
_cell.length_a   1.000
_cell.length_b   1.000
_cell.length_c   1.000
_cell.angle_alpha   90.00
_cell.angle_beta   90.00
_cell.angle_gamma   90.00
#
_symmetry.space_group_name_H-M   'P 1'
#
loop_
_entity.id
_entity.type
_entity.pdbx_description
1 polymer ?
#
loop_
_entity_poly.entity_id
_entity_poly.type
_entity_poly.pdbx_seq_one_letter_code
_entity_poly.pdbx_strand_id
1 'polypeptide(L)'
;YYDGVNEIAEYDGAGNRSRTYIHGISYIDERLMMHSDETDRPYYYVLDRLYNVWLLVDRAGSIVERYAYDAYGRPLIRESVGRGDMDNDTDMDGVDSTRVSDARAGTIWDPRADLDDDGDVDWGDRFIYDIKDNNWPPAASPTVSQAFSDVGNPFMFQGRPHFAIDTAADAEHDEVQLLLNDHRLRMNDPVIGRWLTRDPIGYGMG
;
A
#
# COMPACT_ATOMS: atom_id res chain seq x y z
N TYR A 1 12.54 -13.17 -7.09
CA TYR A 1 13.54 -13.22 -8.17
C TYR A 1 14.16 -11.85 -8.30
N TYR A 2 15.48 -11.77 -8.48
CA TYR A 2 16.23 -10.52 -8.45
C TYR A 2 16.95 -10.25 -9.77
N ASP A 3 17.00 -8.98 -10.16
CA ASP A 3 17.93 -8.46 -11.16
C ASP A 3 18.97 -7.57 -10.45
N GLY A 4 20.20 -8.08 -10.35
CA GLY A 4 21.23 -7.49 -9.50
C GLY A 4 20.79 -7.39 -8.04
N VAL A 5 20.58 -6.16 -7.58
CA VAL A 5 20.13 -5.87 -6.20
C VAL A 5 18.63 -5.57 -6.08
N ASN A 6 17.91 -5.54 -7.21
CA ASN A 6 16.50 -5.18 -7.24
C ASN A 6 15.62 -6.42 -7.37
N GLU A 7 14.59 -6.50 -6.54
CA GLU A 7 13.56 -7.54 -6.63
C GLU A 7 12.61 -7.24 -7.78
N ILE A 8 12.48 -8.15 -8.75
CA ILE A 8 11.61 -7.93 -9.93
C ILE A 8 10.36 -8.80 -9.92
N ALA A 9 10.33 -9.85 -9.09
CA ALA A 9 9.14 -10.70 -8.96
C ALA A 9 9.13 -11.45 -7.62
N GLU A 10 7.96 -11.58 -7.02
CA GLU A 10 7.71 -12.41 -5.85
C GLU A 10 6.94 -13.67 -6.24
N TYR A 11 7.13 -14.74 -5.45
CA TYR A 11 6.48 -16.02 -5.64
C TYR A 11 5.87 -16.49 -4.33
N ASP A 12 4.72 -17.16 -4.41
CA ASP A 12 4.05 -17.77 -3.27
C ASP A 12 4.81 -19.03 -2.77
N GLY A 13 4.32 -19.62 -1.67
CA GLY A 13 4.90 -20.85 -1.11
C GLY A 13 4.79 -22.09 -2.02
N ALA A 14 3.97 -22.03 -3.08
CA ALA A 14 3.80 -23.09 -4.08
C ALA A 14 4.66 -22.85 -5.35
N GLY A 15 5.35 -21.72 -5.44
CA GLY A 15 6.18 -21.33 -6.58
C GLY A 15 5.42 -20.67 -7.72
N ASN A 16 4.17 -20.25 -7.52
CA ASN A 16 3.47 -19.39 -8.48
C ASN A 16 3.91 -17.94 -8.28
N ARG A 17 3.99 -17.17 -9.37
CA ARG A 17 4.31 -15.75 -9.29
C ARG A 17 3.14 -15.01 -8.65
N SER A 18 3.44 -14.16 -7.66
CA SER A 18 2.44 -13.38 -6.92
C SER A 18 2.46 -11.91 -7.35
N ARG A 19 3.66 -11.32 -7.48
CA ARG A 19 3.84 -9.92 -7.86
C ARG A 19 5.01 -9.75 -8.83
N THR A 20 4.96 -8.72 -9.65
CA THR A 20 6.10 -8.25 -10.45
C THR A 20 6.32 -6.75 -10.29
N TYR A 21 7.57 -6.32 -10.44
CA TYR A 21 7.97 -4.95 -10.19
C TYR A 21 8.76 -4.36 -11.35
N ILE A 22 8.44 -3.12 -11.69
CA ILE A 22 9.20 -2.29 -12.63
C ILE A 22 9.86 -1.16 -11.85
N HIS A 23 11.18 -1.05 -12.04
CA HIS A 23 12.02 -0.04 -11.39
C HIS A 23 12.50 1.00 -12.40
N GLY A 24 12.85 2.16 -11.89
CA GLY A 24 13.47 3.22 -12.66
C GLY A 24 14.89 2.88 -13.12
N ILE A 25 15.35 3.62 -14.11
CA ILE A 25 16.67 3.41 -14.71
C ILE A 25 17.79 4.16 -13.97
N SER A 26 17.45 5.17 -13.16
CA SER A 26 18.43 6.11 -12.63
C SER A 26 18.91 5.70 -11.24
N TYR A 27 17.99 5.27 -10.39
CA TYR A 27 18.31 4.91 -9.01
C TYR A 27 17.71 3.57 -8.60
N ILE A 28 18.46 2.85 -7.78
CA ILE A 28 18.09 1.53 -7.22
C ILE A 28 16.88 1.57 -6.26
N ASP A 29 16.49 2.76 -5.84
CA ASP A 29 15.35 3.00 -4.95
C ASP A 29 14.15 3.61 -5.73
N GLU A 30 14.29 3.83 -7.05
CA GLU A 30 13.24 4.35 -7.92
C GLU A 30 12.28 3.23 -8.30
N ARG A 31 11.06 3.25 -7.75
CA ARG A 31 9.97 2.30 -8.05
C ARG A 31 8.98 2.92 -9.03
N LEU A 32 8.54 2.19 -10.05
CA LEU A 32 7.62 2.70 -11.06
C LEU A 32 6.26 2.01 -11.02
N MET A 33 6.25 0.68 -11.01
CA MET A 33 5.00 -0.09 -11.03
C MET A 33 5.14 -1.43 -10.29
N MET A 34 4.06 -1.85 -9.63
CA MET A 34 3.83 -3.19 -9.10
C MET A 34 2.63 -3.80 -9.82
N HIS A 35 2.74 -5.04 -10.29
CA HIS A 35 1.61 -5.83 -10.77
C HIS A 35 1.29 -6.92 -9.75
N SER A 36 0.04 -7.00 -9.31
CA SER A 36 -0.46 -8.12 -8.49
C SER A 36 -1.12 -9.15 -9.38
N ASP A 37 -0.62 -10.38 -9.38
CA ASP A 37 -1.21 -11.49 -10.12
C ASP A 37 -2.47 -12.05 -9.41
N GLU A 38 -2.66 -11.77 -8.12
CA GLU A 38 -3.85 -12.16 -7.36
C GLU A 38 -5.09 -11.37 -7.81
N THR A 39 -4.94 -10.06 -7.96
CA THR A 39 -6.02 -9.18 -8.43
C THR A 39 -5.98 -8.92 -9.93
N ASP A 40 -4.90 -9.33 -10.62
CA ASP A 40 -4.60 -9.01 -12.03
C ASP A 40 -4.60 -7.49 -12.30
N ARG A 41 -4.01 -6.72 -11.37
CA ARG A 41 -4.03 -5.24 -11.41
C ARG A 41 -2.63 -4.63 -11.36
N PRO A 42 -2.35 -3.60 -12.17
CA PRO A 42 -1.16 -2.77 -12.01
C PRO A 42 -1.41 -1.59 -11.05
N TYR A 43 -0.43 -1.33 -10.21
CA TYR A 43 -0.33 -0.21 -9.28
C TYR A 43 0.92 0.61 -9.59
N TYR A 44 0.79 1.92 -9.72
CA TYR A 44 1.89 2.83 -10.05
C TYR A 44 2.35 3.59 -8.82
N TYR A 45 3.66 3.64 -8.62
CA TYR A 45 4.27 4.33 -7.50
C TYR A 45 4.37 5.83 -7.77
N VAL A 46 3.87 6.64 -6.84
CA VAL A 46 4.12 8.07 -6.78
C VAL A 46 5.16 8.33 -5.70
N LEU A 47 6.33 8.79 -6.10
CA LEU A 47 7.48 9.00 -5.21
C LEU A 47 7.73 10.47 -4.92
N ASP A 48 8.28 10.75 -3.75
CA ASP A 48 8.86 12.06 -3.45
C ASP A 48 10.33 12.17 -3.92
N ARG A 49 10.98 13.32 -3.64
CA ARG A 49 12.38 13.57 -4.02
C ARG A 49 13.39 12.64 -3.33
N LEU A 50 13.02 12.01 -2.22
CA LEU A 50 13.85 11.06 -1.47
C LEU A 50 13.49 9.60 -1.79
N TYR A 51 12.67 9.38 -2.81
CA TYR A 51 12.13 8.08 -3.20
C TYR A 51 11.25 7.43 -2.14
N ASN A 52 10.68 8.20 -1.21
CA ASN A 52 9.62 7.69 -0.35
C ASN A 52 8.37 7.48 -1.20
N VAL A 53 7.72 6.33 -1.06
CA VAL A 53 6.41 6.11 -1.67
C VAL A 53 5.41 7.01 -0.97
N TRP A 54 4.75 7.89 -1.72
CA TRP A 54 3.72 8.80 -1.21
C TRP A 54 2.33 8.30 -1.52
N LEU A 55 2.12 7.76 -2.72
CA LEU A 55 0.85 7.20 -3.16
C LEU A 55 1.10 5.94 -4.00
N LEU A 56 0.15 5.01 -3.96
CA LEU A 56 -0.10 4.07 -5.03
C LEU A 56 -1.34 4.49 -5.79
N VAL A 57 -1.29 4.43 -7.11
CA VAL A 57 -2.45 4.70 -7.97
C VAL A 57 -2.70 3.52 -8.89
N ASP A 58 -3.96 3.27 -9.24
CA ASP A 58 -4.31 2.22 -10.20
C ASP A 58 -4.19 2.69 -11.66
N ARG A 59 -4.62 1.84 -12.59
CA ARG A 59 -4.65 2.13 -14.04
C ARG A 59 -5.59 3.27 -14.42
N ALA A 60 -6.65 3.50 -13.65
CA ALA A 60 -7.59 4.60 -13.88
C ALA A 60 -7.06 5.92 -13.31
N GLY A 61 -6.00 5.88 -12.48
CA GLY A 61 -5.42 7.04 -11.80
C GLY A 61 -6.10 7.35 -10.47
N SER A 62 -6.93 6.43 -9.97
CA SER A 62 -7.49 6.51 -8.62
C SER A 62 -6.42 6.14 -7.61
N ILE A 63 -6.45 6.81 -6.46
CA ILE A 63 -5.51 6.56 -5.36
C ILE A 63 -5.93 5.27 -4.67
N VAL A 64 -5.00 4.34 -4.51
CA VAL A 64 -5.19 3.02 -3.88
C VAL A 64 -4.66 3.04 -2.45
N GLU A 65 -3.47 3.62 -2.26
CA GLU A 65 -2.83 3.77 -0.94
C GLU A 65 -2.17 5.14 -0.80
N ARG A 66 -2.32 5.81 0.34
CA ARG A 66 -1.47 6.96 0.71
C ARG A 66 -0.56 6.64 1.85
N TYR A 67 0.65 7.15 1.77
CA TYR A 67 1.69 6.88 2.72
C TYR A 67 2.14 8.18 3.37
N ALA A 68 1.97 8.25 4.68
CA ALA A 68 2.67 9.20 5.52
C ALA A 68 3.76 8.46 6.30
N TYR A 69 4.78 9.19 6.75
CA TYR A 69 5.84 8.63 7.56
C TYR A 69 6.09 9.51 8.77
N ASP A 70 6.44 8.90 9.90
CA ASP A 70 7.05 9.65 10.99
C ASP A 70 8.51 10.03 10.67
N ALA A 71 9.16 10.74 11.61
CA ALA A 71 10.55 11.19 11.44
C ALA A 71 11.57 10.04 11.31
N TYR A 72 11.20 8.80 11.64
CA TYR A 72 12.07 7.63 11.65
C TYR A 72 11.74 6.63 10.54
N GLY A 73 10.76 6.94 9.69
CA GLY A 73 10.37 6.12 8.55
C GLY A 73 9.35 5.04 8.87
N ARG A 74 8.62 5.16 9.99
CA ARG A 74 7.46 4.30 10.25
C ARG A 74 6.31 4.75 9.35
N PRO A 75 5.78 3.88 8.47
CA PRO A 75 4.66 4.19 7.61
C PRO A 75 3.37 4.31 8.42
N LEU A 76 2.58 5.28 8.03
CA LEU A 76 1.20 5.49 8.41
C LEU A 76 0.43 5.47 7.10
N ILE A 77 -0.19 4.34 6.80
CA ILE A 77 -0.92 4.18 5.54
C ILE A 77 -2.31 4.74 5.77
N ARG A 78 -2.61 5.83 5.07
CA ARG A 78 -3.89 6.52 5.06
C ARG A 78 -4.55 6.19 3.74
N GLU A 79 -5.83 5.88 3.77
CA GLU A 79 -6.52 5.37 2.58
C GLU A 79 -5.79 4.16 2.00
N SER A 80 -5.67 3.03 2.73
CA SER A 80 -5.70 1.78 1.98
C SER A 80 -7.14 1.61 1.58
N VAL A 81 -7.50 2.12 0.40
CA VAL A 81 -8.92 2.25 0.08
C VAL A 81 -9.47 0.88 -0.24
N GLY A 82 -10.18 0.35 0.75
CA GLY A 82 -11.56 -0.03 0.53
C GLY A 82 -12.27 1.07 -0.25
N ARG A 83 -12.22 0.97 -1.59
CA ARG A 83 -13.07 1.71 -2.53
C ARG A 83 -14.49 1.81 -1.94
N GLY A 84 -15.01 3.01 -1.71
CA GLY A 84 -16.28 3.20 -1.00
C GLY A 84 -16.53 4.60 -0.41
N ASP A 85 -15.51 5.23 0.19
CA ASP A 85 -15.56 6.63 0.69
C ASP A 85 -15.45 7.61 -0.51
N MET A 86 -16.56 8.25 -0.84
CA MET A 86 -16.77 9.08 -2.02
C MET A 86 -16.79 10.58 -1.75
N ASP A 87 -16.87 11.02 -0.50
CA ASP A 87 -16.76 12.44 -0.17
C ASP A 87 -15.50 12.81 0.64
N ASN A 88 -14.67 11.81 0.93
CA ASN A 88 -13.36 11.91 1.53
C ASN A 88 -13.41 12.51 2.95
N ASP A 89 -14.48 12.21 3.68
CA ASP A 89 -14.70 12.66 5.06
C ASP A 89 -14.29 11.64 6.12
N THR A 90 -13.77 10.49 5.69
CA THR A 90 -13.13 9.43 6.49
C THR A 90 -14.06 8.44 7.17
N ASP A 91 -15.35 8.45 6.84
CA ASP A 91 -16.28 7.36 7.08
C ASP A 91 -16.99 6.93 5.80
N MET A 92 -17.64 5.75 5.84
CA MET A 92 -18.52 5.29 4.77
C MET A 92 -19.94 5.40 5.30
N ASP A 93 -20.71 6.32 4.74
CA ASP A 93 -22.02 6.67 5.27
C ASP A 93 -23.10 6.81 4.17
N GLY A 94 -24.23 7.44 4.54
CA GLY A 94 -25.33 7.65 3.60
C GLY A 94 -25.00 8.61 2.45
N VAL A 95 -24.06 9.53 2.64
CA VAL A 95 -23.56 10.43 1.60
C VAL A 95 -22.82 9.64 0.54
N ASP A 96 -21.94 8.72 0.94
CA ASP A 96 -21.22 7.86 0.00
C ASP A 96 -22.16 6.96 -0.79
N SER A 97 -23.11 6.32 -0.11
CA SER A 97 -24.10 5.44 -0.73
C SER A 97 -24.93 6.17 -1.79
N THR A 98 -25.21 7.45 -1.56
CA THR A 98 -25.88 8.32 -2.52
C THR A 98 -24.98 8.60 -3.71
N ARG A 99 -23.70 8.92 -3.49
CA ARG A 99 -22.74 9.21 -4.57
C ARG A 99 -22.46 7.99 -5.45
N VAL A 100 -22.38 6.79 -4.88
CA VAL A 100 -22.26 5.53 -5.66
C VAL A 100 -23.47 5.38 -6.58
N SER A 101 -24.65 5.63 -6.02
CA SER A 101 -25.92 5.51 -6.75
C SER A 101 -26.00 6.53 -7.88
N ASP A 102 -25.54 7.76 -7.64
CA ASP A 102 -25.47 8.83 -8.63
C ASP A 102 -24.44 8.54 -9.74
N ALA A 103 -23.25 8.04 -9.39
CA ALA A 103 -22.22 7.67 -10.36
C ALA A 103 -22.71 6.55 -11.28
N ARG A 104 -23.35 5.53 -10.71
CA ARG A 104 -23.98 4.42 -11.45
C ARG A 104 -25.16 4.87 -12.30
N ALA A 105 -25.93 5.86 -11.84
CA ALA A 105 -27.01 6.45 -12.63
C ALA A 105 -26.49 7.40 -13.73
N GLY A 106 -25.18 7.67 -13.76
CA GLY A 106 -24.55 8.62 -14.67
C GLY A 106 -24.93 10.07 -14.40
N THR A 107 -25.44 10.40 -13.20
CA THR A 107 -25.81 11.78 -12.81
C THR A 107 -24.59 12.57 -12.37
N ILE A 108 -23.55 11.89 -11.87
CA ILE A 108 -22.22 12.43 -11.62
C ILE A 108 -21.16 11.57 -12.33
N TRP A 109 -20.02 12.17 -12.63
CA TRP A 109 -18.84 11.43 -13.05
C TRP A 109 -17.87 11.36 -11.86
N ASP A 110 -17.70 10.16 -11.30
CA ASP A 110 -16.75 9.89 -10.23
C ASP A 110 -16.04 8.56 -10.50
N PRO A 111 -14.76 8.58 -10.89
CA PRO A 111 -14.02 7.36 -11.21
C PRO A 111 -13.75 6.48 -9.99
N ARG A 112 -13.98 6.97 -8.76
CA ARG A 112 -13.87 6.17 -7.54
C ARG A 112 -15.05 5.21 -7.35
N ALA A 113 -16.11 5.36 -8.12
CA ALA A 113 -17.30 4.52 -8.05
C ALA A 113 -17.18 3.20 -8.83
N ASP A 114 -16.16 3.07 -9.69
CA ASP A 114 -15.75 1.81 -10.32
C ASP A 114 -14.96 0.99 -9.28
N LEU A 115 -15.70 0.28 -8.42
CA LEU A 115 -15.18 -0.52 -7.33
C LEU A 115 -14.66 -1.89 -7.78
N ASP A 116 -15.14 -2.42 -8.91
CA ASP A 116 -14.67 -3.69 -9.47
C ASP A 116 -13.69 -3.56 -10.65
N ASP A 117 -13.42 -2.31 -11.10
CA ASP A 117 -12.41 -1.91 -12.10
C ASP A 117 -12.62 -2.52 -13.50
N ASP A 118 -13.85 -2.86 -13.86
CA ASP A 118 -14.13 -3.35 -15.21
C ASP A 118 -14.22 -2.22 -16.26
N GLY A 119 -14.20 -0.96 -15.80
CA GLY A 119 -14.16 0.23 -16.63
C GLY A 119 -15.52 0.89 -16.83
N ASP A 120 -16.56 0.43 -16.14
CA ASP A 120 -17.83 1.11 -15.99
C ASP A 120 -18.27 1.22 -14.52
N VAL A 121 -19.41 1.91 -14.28
CA VAL A 121 -20.00 2.00 -12.95
C VAL A 121 -21.38 1.38 -13.00
N ASP A 122 -21.52 0.17 -12.46
CA ASP A 122 -22.68 -0.70 -12.64
C ASP A 122 -23.14 -1.40 -11.34
N TRP A 123 -23.78 -2.57 -11.45
CA TRP A 123 -24.23 -3.34 -10.28
C TRP A 123 -23.13 -4.13 -9.59
N GLY A 124 -22.05 -4.49 -10.30
CA GLY A 124 -20.84 -5.11 -9.73
C GLY A 124 -20.23 -4.20 -8.68
N ASP A 125 -20.13 -2.90 -8.98
CA ASP A 125 -19.66 -1.90 -8.01
C ASP A 125 -20.57 -1.78 -6.81
N ARG A 126 -21.88 -1.69 -7.04
CA ARG A 126 -22.84 -1.56 -5.93
C ARG A 126 -22.79 -2.76 -4.99
N PHE A 127 -22.60 -3.95 -5.54
CA PHE A 127 -22.47 -5.16 -4.74
C PHE A 127 -21.22 -5.12 -3.85
N ILE A 128 -20.09 -4.65 -4.37
CA ILE A 128 -18.86 -4.44 -3.58
C ILE A 128 -19.05 -3.36 -2.53
N TYR A 129 -19.71 -2.25 -2.87
CA TYR A 129 -20.04 -1.15 -1.94
C TYR A 129 -20.84 -1.69 -0.75
N ASP A 130 -21.94 -2.41 -1.01
CA ASP A 130 -22.85 -2.89 0.03
C ASP A 130 -22.18 -3.93 0.96
N ILE A 131 -21.24 -4.74 0.46
CA ILE A 131 -20.44 -5.65 1.29
C ILE A 131 -19.53 -4.86 2.24
N LYS A 132 -18.92 -3.77 1.75
CA LYS A 132 -18.01 -2.93 2.52
C LYS A 132 -18.75 -2.08 3.56
N ASP A 133 -19.83 -1.43 3.16
CA ASP A 133 -20.69 -0.60 4.01
C ASP A 133 -21.17 -1.37 5.26
N ASN A 134 -21.62 -2.61 5.07
CA ASN A 134 -22.11 -3.46 6.17
C ASN A 134 -21.01 -3.96 7.13
N ASN A 135 -19.73 -3.89 6.74
CA ASN A 135 -18.60 -4.35 7.54
C ASN A 135 -17.72 -3.20 8.04
N TRP A 136 -18.04 -1.95 7.68
CA TRP A 136 -17.29 -0.79 8.14
C TRP A 136 -17.70 -0.46 9.58
N PRO A 137 -16.79 -0.49 10.56
CA PRO A 137 -17.14 -0.12 11.92
C PRO A 137 -17.52 1.38 11.97
N PRO A 138 -18.55 1.79 12.74
CA PRO A 138 -18.87 3.20 12.89
C PRO A 138 -17.66 3.93 13.45
N ALA A 139 -17.10 4.87 12.67
CA ALA A 139 -15.86 5.54 12.99
C ALA A 139 -16.02 6.40 14.25
N ALA A 140 -15.44 5.96 15.38
CA ALA A 140 -14.91 6.92 16.31
C ALA A 140 -13.76 7.66 15.59
N SER A 141 -13.71 8.99 15.71
CA SER A 141 -12.72 9.91 15.11
C SER A 141 -11.32 9.31 14.86
N PRO A 142 -10.66 9.71 13.77
CA PRO A 142 -10.09 8.83 12.75
C PRO A 142 -8.94 7.99 13.31
N THR A 143 -8.94 6.67 13.11
CA THR A 143 -7.71 5.87 13.25
C THR A 143 -7.69 4.58 12.42
N VAL A 144 -8.05 4.62 11.14
CA VAL A 144 -7.53 3.59 10.21
C VAL A 144 -6.21 4.08 9.64
N SER A 145 -5.17 4.01 10.49
CA SER A 145 -3.77 4.08 10.09
C SER A 145 -3.19 2.70 10.34
N GLN A 146 -3.16 1.87 9.31
CA GLN A 146 -2.47 0.59 9.39
C GLN A 146 -0.99 0.72 9.05
N ALA A 147 -0.21 -0.24 9.55
CA ALA A 147 1.24 -0.27 9.34
C ALA A 147 1.64 -1.03 8.07
N PHE A 148 0.70 -1.73 7.42
CA PHE A 148 0.92 -2.61 6.28
C PHE A 148 -0.05 -2.32 5.13
N SER A 149 0.36 -2.70 3.92
CA SER A 149 -0.39 -2.46 2.69
C SER A 149 -1.40 -3.58 2.44
N ASP A 150 -2.64 -3.25 2.09
CA ASP A 150 -3.69 -4.22 1.73
C ASP A 150 -3.46 -4.82 0.34
N VAL A 151 -2.78 -4.07 -0.52
CA VAL A 151 -2.39 -4.55 -1.86
C VAL A 151 -1.02 -5.23 -1.86
N GLY A 152 -0.46 -5.47 -0.67
CA GLY A 152 0.80 -6.19 -0.48
C GLY A 152 2.02 -5.44 -1.01
N ASN A 153 2.02 -4.11 -0.98
CA ASN A 153 3.18 -3.31 -1.37
C ASN A 153 4.34 -3.49 -0.38
N PRO A 154 5.50 -4.01 -0.82
CA PRO A 154 6.66 -4.16 0.06
C PRO A 154 7.54 -2.90 0.11
N PHE A 155 7.40 -1.97 -0.83
CA PHE A 155 8.29 -0.81 -0.95
C PHE A 155 7.65 0.44 -0.35
N MET A 156 8.24 1.02 0.70
CA MET A 156 7.66 2.19 1.37
C MET A 156 8.71 3.30 1.58
N PHE A 157 9.25 3.45 2.79
CA PHE A 157 10.18 4.51 3.12
C PHE A 157 11.48 4.36 2.33
N GLN A 158 11.90 5.44 1.64
CA GLN A 158 13.05 5.46 0.72
C GLN A 158 13.03 4.38 -0.37
N GLY A 159 11.85 3.88 -0.76
CA GLY A 159 11.69 2.86 -1.80
C GLY A 159 12.31 1.52 -1.42
N ARG A 160 12.48 1.28 -0.10
CA ARG A 160 13.13 0.09 0.44
C ARG A 160 12.09 -0.98 0.81
N PRO A 161 12.47 -2.26 0.73
CA PRO A 161 11.65 -3.33 1.26
C PRO A 161 11.40 -3.11 2.76
N HIS A 162 10.13 -3.15 3.13
CA HIS A 162 9.69 -3.27 4.51
C HIS A 162 9.37 -4.74 4.75
N PHE A 163 10.05 -5.33 5.73
CA PHE A 163 9.76 -6.69 6.16
C PHE A 163 8.79 -6.64 7.33
N ALA A 164 7.74 -7.43 7.21
CA ALA A 164 6.86 -7.82 8.29
C ALA A 164 7.35 -9.17 8.82
N ILE A 165 7.95 -9.18 10.01
CA ILE A 165 8.29 -10.44 10.69
C ILE A 165 7.19 -10.69 11.71
N ASP A 166 6.44 -11.78 11.53
CA ASP A 166 5.54 -12.28 12.57
C ASP A 166 6.35 -12.62 13.82
N THR A 167 6.00 -11.97 14.93
CA THR A 167 6.72 -12.12 16.19
C THR A 167 6.09 -13.16 17.12
N ALA A 168 4.95 -13.75 16.76
CA ALA A 168 4.36 -14.86 17.51
C ALA A 168 4.42 -16.17 16.69
N ALA A 169 4.49 -17.29 17.40
CA ALA A 169 4.64 -18.61 16.77
C ALA A 169 3.38 -19.09 16.01
N ASP A 170 2.24 -18.43 16.25
CA ASP A 170 0.90 -18.78 15.75
C ASP A 170 0.06 -17.54 15.37
N ALA A 171 0.66 -16.39 15.01
CA ALA A 171 -0.17 -15.24 14.64
C ALA A 171 -0.80 -15.49 13.26
N GLU A 172 -2.11 -15.34 13.15
CA GLU A 172 -2.68 -14.95 11.87
C GLU A 172 -2.09 -13.59 11.49
N HIS A 173 -1.86 -13.41 10.19
CA HIS A 173 -0.97 -12.44 9.53
C HIS A 173 -1.11 -10.96 9.97
N ASP A 174 -2.02 -10.59 10.87
CA ASP A 174 -2.43 -9.20 11.10
C ASP A 174 -2.04 -8.60 12.47
N GLU A 175 -1.63 -9.38 13.48
CA GLU A 175 -1.64 -8.84 14.86
C GLU A 175 -0.29 -8.47 15.50
N VAL A 176 0.85 -9.06 15.10
CA VAL A 176 2.16 -8.71 15.69
C VAL A 176 3.34 -8.78 14.72
N GLN A 177 3.34 -7.90 13.73
CA GLN A 177 4.43 -7.80 12.77
C GLN A 177 5.49 -6.76 13.20
N LEU A 178 6.75 -7.18 13.31
CA LEU A 178 7.88 -6.26 13.49
C LEU A 178 8.25 -5.68 12.13
N LEU A 179 8.24 -4.34 12.05
CA LEU A 179 8.58 -3.61 10.85
C LEU A 179 10.10 -3.34 10.82
N LEU A 180 10.80 -3.81 9.79
CA LEU A 180 12.21 -3.48 9.55
C LEU A 180 12.37 -2.88 8.16
N ASN A 181 13.14 -1.79 8.04
CA ASN A 181 13.51 -1.28 6.72
C ASN A 181 14.89 -1.82 6.35
N ASP A 182 14.99 -2.43 5.17
CA ASP A 182 16.23 -3.01 4.69
C ASP A 182 17.03 -2.02 3.83
N HIS A 183 18.16 -1.55 4.39
CA HIS A 183 19.14 -0.72 3.69
C HIS A 183 20.26 -1.56 3.05
N ARG A 184 20.02 -2.83 2.76
CA ARG A 184 20.89 -3.84 2.13
C ARG A 184 22.05 -4.31 3.00
N LEU A 185 22.80 -3.36 3.56
CA LEU A 185 23.96 -3.65 4.43
C LEU A 185 23.59 -3.61 5.91
N ARG A 186 22.44 -2.99 6.24
CA ARG A 186 21.92 -2.86 7.59
C ARG A 186 20.40 -2.79 7.55
N MET A 187 19.79 -3.20 8.64
CA MET A 187 18.36 -2.99 8.89
C MET A 187 18.21 -1.98 10.03
N ASN A 188 17.24 -1.07 9.88
CA ASN A 188 16.80 -0.19 10.98
C ASN A 188 15.42 -0.61 11.45
N ASP A 189 15.19 -0.39 12.74
CA ASP A 189 13.87 -0.47 13.34
C ASP A 189 13.31 0.96 13.42
N PRO A 190 12.28 1.29 12.63
CA PRO A 190 11.66 2.61 12.61
C PRO A 190 10.87 2.92 13.88
N VAL A 191 10.44 1.91 14.66
CA VAL A 191 9.70 2.13 15.91
C VAL A 191 10.61 2.73 16.99
N ILE A 192 11.86 2.26 17.06
CA ILE A 192 12.85 2.75 18.04
C ILE A 192 13.89 3.71 17.44
N GLY A 193 13.83 3.96 16.13
CA GLY A 193 14.68 4.89 15.39
C GLY A 193 16.17 4.55 15.40
N ARG A 194 16.55 3.26 15.42
CA ARG A 194 17.97 2.86 15.49
C ARG A 194 18.31 1.70 14.55
N TRP A 195 19.60 1.60 14.20
CA TRP A 195 20.15 0.45 13.48
C TRP A 195 20.23 -0.78 14.37
N LEU A 196 19.93 -1.96 13.81
CA LEU A 196 20.04 -3.24 14.51
C LEU A 196 21.50 -3.71 14.66
N THR A 197 22.42 -3.16 13.87
CA THR A 197 23.85 -3.49 13.88
C THR A 197 24.72 -2.23 13.86
N ARG A 198 25.97 -2.36 14.34
CA ARG A 198 26.97 -1.28 14.19
C ARG A 198 27.34 -1.11 12.73
N ASP A 199 27.84 0.08 12.38
CA ASP A 199 28.30 0.36 11.02
C ASP A 199 29.42 -0.61 10.61
N PRO A 200 29.28 -1.36 9.50
CA PRO A 200 30.31 -2.28 9.01
C PRO A 200 31.65 -1.60 8.70
N ILE A 201 31.66 -0.32 8.33
CA ILE A 201 32.91 0.42 8.07
C ILE A 201 33.53 1.03 9.34
N GLY A 202 32.86 0.89 10.49
CA GLY A 202 33.29 1.44 11.77
C GLY A 202 33.17 2.97 11.84
N TYR A 203 33.96 3.58 12.72
CA TYR A 203 34.10 5.04 12.76
C TYR A 203 35.10 5.44 11.67
N GLY A 204 34.59 5.95 10.55
CA GLY A 204 35.47 6.59 9.56
C GLY A 204 36.30 7.65 10.26
N MET A 205 37.62 7.46 10.32
CA MET A 205 38.53 8.54 10.69
C MET A 205 38.44 9.56 9.56
N GLY A 206 37.87 10.72 9.85
CA GLY A 206 37.82 11.86 8.93
C GLY A 206 39.20 12.42 8.62
#